data_AF-A0A4Q6A8G1-F1
#
_entry.id   AF-A0A4Q6A8G1-F1
#
_cell.length_a   1.000
_cell.length_b   1.000
_cell.length_c   1.000
_cell.angle_alpha   90.00
_cell.angle_beta   90.00
_cell.angle_gamma   90.00
#
_symmetry.space_group_name_H-M   'P 1'
#
loop_
_entity.id
_entity.type
_entity.pdbx_description
1 polymer ?
#
loop_
_entity_poly.entity_id
_entity_poly.type
_entity_poly.pdbx_seq_one_letter_code
_entity_poly.pdbx_strand_id
1 'polypeptide(L)'
;FLVFKSTLEIHHKLEKVKPVEEQAKVAPSVFSAVIMQIVLVDAVFSFDSILTAIGLVDEVWVMITAVVISMTIMILFSGYISRFINKHPTLQILALAFLIMIGVMLVAEGFHQHINKSYIYSAIAFSLIVELINMRLRKNREPVDLNNDSL
;
A
#
# COMPACT_ATOMS: atom_id res chain seq x y z
N PHE A 1 0.42 -14.18 3.34
CA PHE A 1 1.52 -13.42 2.69
C PHE A 1 1.41 -11.91 2.98
N LEU A 2 0.33 -11.25 2.55
CA LEU A 2 0.13 -9.80 2.73
C LEU A 2 0.31 -9.32 4.18
N VAL A 3 -0.37 -9.96 5.14
CA VAL A 3 -0.29 -9.63 6.57
C VAL A 3 1.15 -9.72 7.07
N PHE A 4 1.79 -10.88 6.88
CA PHE A 4 3.15 -11.15 7.33
C PHE A 4 4.16 -10.14 6.76
N LYS A 5 4.14 -9.91 5.44
CA LYS A 5 5.09 -9.02 4.77
C LYS A 5 4.91 -7.56 5.19
N SER A 6 3.67 -7.09 5.25
CA SER A 6 3.38 -5.69 5.57
C SER A 6 3.73 -5.38 7.03
N THR A 7 3.44 -6.30 7.96
CA THR A 7 3.84 -6.15 9.38
C THR A 7 5.36 -6.08 9.53
N LEU A 8 6.09 -6.94 8.82
CA LEU A 8 7.55 -6.98 8.87
C LEU A 8 8.17 -5.72 8.25
N GLU A 9 7.58 -5.18 7.18
CA GLU A 9 8.02 -3.93 6.57
C GLU A 9 7.73 -2.70 7.44
N ILE A 10 6.58 -2.67 8.12
CA ILE A 10 6.28 -1.65 9.14
C ILE A 10 7.33 -1.72 10.26
N HIS A 11 7.63 -2.91 10.79
CA HIS A 11 8.62 -3.09 11.84
C HIS A 11 10.01 -2.58 11.43
N HIS A 12 10.51 -2.98 10.25
CA HIS A 12 11.78 -2.49 9.72
C HIS A 12 11.81 -0.97 9.50
N LYS A 13 10.69 -0.37 9.08
CA LYS A 13 10.61 1.09 8.90
C LYS A 13 10.65 1.84 10.24
N LEU A 14 10.07 1.26 11.28
CA LEU A 14 10.11 1.83 12.63
C LEU A 14 11.51 1.69 13.25
N GLU A 15 12.25 0.60 12.98
CA GLU A 15 13.64 0.43 13.44
C GLU A 15 14.64 1.34 12.73
N LYS A 16 14.46 1.61 11.44
CA LYS A 16 15.32 2.51 10.65
C LYS A 16 15.23 4.01 11.03
N VAL A 17 14.42 4.37 12.03
CA VAL A 17 14.40 5.72 12.62
C VAL A 17 15.62 5.97 13.53
N LYS A 18 16.43 4.94 13.83
CA LYS A 18 17.76 5.12 14.45
C LYS A 18 18.81 5.39 13.34
N PRO A 19 19.65 6.44 13.46
CA PRO A 19 20.60 6.80 12.41
C PRO A 19 21.73 5.77 12.40
N VAL A 20 21.74 4.90 11.39
CA VAL A 20 22.95 4.22 10.95
C VAL A 20 23.16 4.64 9.51
N GLU A 21 24.17 5.49 9.31
CA GLU A 21 24.76 5.78 8.02
C GLU A 21 25.31 4.48 7.45
N GLU A 22 24.72 3.98 6.37
CA GLU A 22 25.47 3.10 5.47
C GLU A 22 24.89 3.15 4.05
N GLN A 23 25.71 3.64 3.13
CA GLN A 23 25.45 3.67 1.70
C GLN A 23 25.50 2.24 1.15
N ALA A 24 24.35 1.55 1.14
CA ALA A 24 24.26 0.24 0.51
C ALA A 24 24.07 0.37 -1.00
N LYS A 25 25.11 0.04 -1.77
CA LYS A 25 25.05 -0.18 -3.22
C LYS A 25 23.93 -1.19 -3.54
N VAL A 26 22.97 -0.78 -4.37
CA VAL A 26 21.84 -1.63 -4.77
C VAL A 26 22.36 -2.80 -5.60
N ALA A 27 22.36 -4.00 -5.00
CA ALA A 27 22.75 -5.23 -5.68
C ALA A 27 21.69 -5.68 -6.70
N PRO A 28 22.07 -6.28 -7.84
CA PRO A 28 21.14 -6.74 -8.88
C PRO A 28 20.12 -7.81 -8.40
N SER A 29 20.36 -8.47 -7.26
CA SER A 29 19.39 -9.38 -6.63
C SER A 29 18.15 -8.67 -6.05
N VAL A 30 18.24 -7.36 -5.79
CA VAL A 30 17.13 -6.58 -5.25
C VAL A 30 16.06 -6.36 -6.33
N PHE A 31 16.46 -6.21 -7.60
CA PHE A 31 15.53 -5.93 -8.69
C PHE A 31 14.61 -7.12 -8.99
N SER A 32 15.16 -8.33 -9.07
CA SER A 32 14.36 -9.55 -9.24
C SER A 32 13.45 -9.83 -8.04
N ALA A 33 13.92 -9.54 -6.82
CA ALA A 33 13.11 -9.68 -5.61
C ALA A 33 11.92 -8.69 -5.58
N VAL A 34 12.12 -7.45 -6.06
CA VAL A 34 11.05 -6.45 -6.18
C VAL A 34 10.02 -6.85 -7.23
N ILE A 35 10.46 -7.36 -8.39
CA ILE A 35 9.55 -7.87 -9.43
C ILE A 35 8.70 -9.03 -8.90
N MET A 36 9.33 -10.00 -8.23
CA MET A 36 8.62 -11.12 -7.60
C MET A 36 7.59 -10.66 -6.56
N GLN A 37 7.90 -9.60 -5.80
CA GLN A 37 6.97 -9.01 -4.84
C GLN A 37 5.78 -8.34 -5.51
N ILE A 38 6.00 -7.57 -6.59
CA ILE A 38 4.93 -6.94 -7.35
C ILE A 38 4.00 -8.02 -7.92
N VAL A 39 4.55 -9.06 -8.55
CA VAL A 39 3.76 -10.16 -9.11
C VAL A 39 2.95 -10.89 -8.03
N LEU A 40 3.54 -11.16 -6.86
CA LEU A 40 2.82 -11.80 -5.75
C LEU A 40 1.70 -10.93 -5.16
N VAL A 41 1.95 -9.64 -4.98
CA VAL A 41 0.93 -8.70 -4.48
C VAL A 41 -0.20 -8.54 -5.50
N ASP A 42 0.16 -8.39 -6.77
CA ASP A 42 -0.77 -8.25 -7.88
C ASP A 42 -1.62 -9.51 -8.08
N ALA A 43 -1.04 -10.71 -7.95
CA ALA A 43 -1.79 -11.97 -8.01
C ALA A 43 -2.85 -12.08 -6.88
N VAL A 44 -2.54 -11.59 -5.68
CA VAL A 44 -3.48 -11.60 -4.56
C VAL A 44 -4.60 -10.56 -4.76
N PHE A 45 -4.27 -9.38 -5.26
CA PHE A 45 -5.25 -8.34 -5.59
C PHE A 45 -6.12 -8.69 -6.80
N SER A 46 -5.54 -9.36 -7.80
CA SER A 46 -6.28 -9.84 -8.96
C SER A 46 -7.31 -10.88 -8.54
N PHE A 47 -7.03 -11.70 -7.52
CA PHE A 47 -7.96 -12.72 -7.06
C PHE A 47 -9.26 -12.13 -6.48
N ASP A 48 -9.18 -11.09 -5.63
CA ASP A 48 -10.38 -10.39 -5.10
C ASP A 48 -11.12 -9.60 -6.19
N SER A 49 -10.37 -8.93 -7.08
CA SER A 49 -10.94 -8.16 -8.19
C SER A 49 -11.64 -9.06 -9.21
N ILE A 50 -11.08 -10.23 -9.51
CA ILE A 50 -11.65 -11.24 -10.41
C ILE A 50 -12.86 -11.90 -9.76
N LEU A 51 -12.77 -12.31 -8.48
CA LEU A 51 -13.92 -12.92 -7.77
C LEU A 51 -15.10 -11.95 -7.66
N THR A 52 -14.83 -10.67 -7.40
CA THR A 52 -15.87 -9.63 -7.37
C THR A 52 -16.44 -9.37 -8.77
N ALA A 53 -15.62 -9.42 -9.82
CA ALA A 53 -16.08 -9.21 -11.20
C ALA A 53 -16.87 -10.39 -11.77
N ILE A 54 -16.50 -11.64 -11.47
CA ILE A 54 -17.25 -12.85 -11.88
C ILE A 54 -18.67 -12.84 -11.28
N GLY A 55 -18.83 -12.29 -10.07
CA GLY A 55 -20.15 -12.13 -9.45
C GLY A 55 -21.01 -11.00 -10.03
N LEU A 56 -20.45 -10.13 -10.88
CA LEU A 56 -21.10 -8.93 -11.41
C LEU A 56 -21.27 -8.91 -12.93
N VAL A 57 -20.48 -9.68 -13.68
CA VAL A 57 -20.41 -9.63 -15.15
C VAL A 57 -20.38 -11.04 -15.72
N ASP A 58 -21.35 -11.38 -16.56
CA ASP A 58 -21.46 -12.69 -17.20
C ASP A 58 -20.40 -12.92 -18.30
N GLU A 59 -19.87 -11.83 -18.87
CA GLU A 59 -18.94 -11.88 -20.00
C GLU A 59 -17.47 -11.91 -19.58
N VAL A 60 -16.90 -13.12 -19.54
CA VAL A 60 -15.49 -13.39 -19.19
C VAL A 60 -14.50 -12.56 -20.04
N TRP A 61 -14.82 -12.31 -21.31
CA TRP A 61 -13.98 -11.51 -22.21
C TRP A 61 -13.84 -10.05 -21.76
N VAL A 62 -14.90 -9.45 -21.21
CA VAL A 62 -14.88 -8.07 -20.69
C VAL A 62 -13.98 -7.99 -19.45
N MET A 63 -14.02 -9.01 -18.61
CA MET A 63 -13.20 -9.08 -17.40
C MET A 63 -11.70 -9.21 -17.73
N ILE A 64 -11.33 -10.13 -18.63
CA ILE A 64 -9.93 -10.32 -19.04
C ILE A 64 -9.37 -9.03 -19.63
N THR A 65 -10.12 -8.40 -20.55
CA THR A 65 -9.68 -7.15 -21.19
C THR A 65 -9.53 -6.00 -20.19
N ALA A 66 -10.46 -5.86 -19.23
CA ALA A 66 -10.37 -4.86 -18.17
C ALA A 66 -9.14 -5.06 -17.27
N VAL A 67 -8.83 -6.30 -16.86
CA VAL A 67 -7.66 -6.61 -16.04
C VAL A 67 -6.36 -6.28 -16.79
N VAL A 68 -6.24 -6.70 -18.05
CA VAL A 68 -5.04 -6.43 -18.87
C VAL A 68 -4.82 -4.93 -19.07
N ILE A 69 -5.88 -4.16 -19.35
CA ILE A 69 -5.82 -2.71 -19.48
C ILE A 69 -5.37 -2.08 -18.15
N SER A 70 -5.95 -2.50 -17.03
CA SER A 70 -5.61 -2.01 -15.70
C SER A 70 -4.15 -2.25 -15.35
N MET A 71 -3.64 -3.48 -15.57
CA MET A 71 -2.23 -3.84 -15.34
C MET A 71 -1.29 -3.00 -16.20
N THR A 72 -1.65 -2.78 -17.47
CA THR A 72 -0.85 -1.95 -18.39
C THR A 72 -0.73 -0.51 -17.87
N ILE A 73 -1.84 0.09 -17.42
CA ILE A 73 -1.85 1.42 -16.82
C ILE A 73 -1.00 1.44 -15.53
N MET A 74 -1.14 0.42 -14.67
CA MET A 74 -0.38 0.32 -13.44
C MET A 74 1.13 0.30 -13.69
N ILE A 75 1.61 -0.47 -14.67
CA ILE A 75 3.04 -0.53 -15.02
C ILE A 75 3.53 0.84 -15.51
N LEU A 76 2.79 1.49 -16.41
CA LEU A 76 3.14 2.81 -16.95
C LEU A 76 3.25 3.89 -15.86
N PHE A 77 2.33 3.87 -14.89
CA PHE A 77 2.29 4.87 -13.81
C PHE A 77 3.09 4.49 -12.55
N SER A 78 3.58 3.24 -12.45
CA SER A 78 4.26 2.71 -11.26
C SER A 78 5.42 3.60 -10.79
N GLY A 79 6.23 4.12 -11.72
CA GLY A 79 7.34 5.01 -11.40
C GLY A 79 6.90 6.36 -10.82
N TYR A 80 5.78 6.92 -11.28
CA TYR A 80 5.22 8.16 -10.74
C TYR A 80 4.61 7.94 -9.35
N ILE A 81 3.83 6.87 -9.21
CA ILE A 81 3.19 6.46 -7.97
C ILE A 81 4.26 6.15 -6.89
N SER A 82 5.31 5.43 -7.25
CA SER A 82 6.42 5.12 -6.35
C SER A 82 7.11 6.38 -5.84
N ARG A 83 7.42 7.35 -6.72
CA ARG A 83 8.01 8.64 -6.31
C ARG A 83 7.09 9.42 -5.37
N PHE A 84 5.79 9.42 -5.63
CA PHE A 84 4.80 10.08 -4.78
C PHE A 84 4.72 9.46 -3.39
N ILE A 85 4.65 8.13 -3.30
CA ILE A 85 4.62 7.39 -2.03
C ILE A 85 5.93 7.59 -1.25
N ASN A 86 7.09 7.56 -1.91
CA ASN A 86 8.38 7.78 -1.25
C ASN A 86 8.53 9.21 -0.69
N LYS A 87 7.90 10.21 -1.33
CA LYS A 87 7.88 11.59 -0.84
C LYS A 87 7.00 11.77 0.40
N HIS A 88 6.05 10.86 0.63
CA HIS A 88 5.07 10.93 1.70
C HIS A 88 5.09 9.65 2.55
N PRO A 89 6.00 9.56 3.55
CA PRO A 89 6.19 8.34 4.35
C PRO A 89 4.93 7.83 5.05
N THR A 90 4.04 8.74 5.45
CA THR A 90 2.73 8.44 6.05
C THR A 90 1.80 7.71 5.08
N LEU A 91 1.79 8.09 3.80
CA LEU A 91 1.07 7.35 2.75
C LEU A 91 1.64 5.95 2.53
N GLN A 92 2.95 5.77 2.69
CA GLN A 92 3.56 4.45 2.59
C GLN A 92 3.11 3.51 3.72
N ILE A 93 3.09 4.01 4.96
CA ILE A 93 2.57 3.25 6.11
C ILE A 93 1.07 2.97 5.95
N LEU A 94 0.30 3.93 5.44
CA LEU A 94 -1.12 3.76 5.14
C LEU A 94 -1.36 2.63 4.11
N ALA A 95 -0.55 2.57 3.04
CA ALA A 95 -0.63 1.50 2.04
C ALA A 95 -0.31 0.13 2.64
N LEU A 96 0.73 0.02 3.49
CA LEU A 96 1.06 -1.21 4.20
C LEU A 96 -0.08 -1.65 5.15
N ALA A 97 -0.73 -0.70 5.82
CA ALA A 97 -1.89 -0.99 6.66
C ALA A 97 -3.09 -1.51 5.84
N PHE A 98 -3.33 -0.97 4.65
CA PHE A 98 -4.37 -1.48 3.75
C PHE A 98 -4.08 -2.90 3.27
N LEU A 99 -2.81 -3.22 2.95
CA LEU A 99 -2.40 -4.58 2.62
C LEU A 99 -2.66 -5.57 3.77
N ILE A 100 -2.43 -5.17 5.02
CA ILE A 100 -2.77 -5.98 6.20
C ILE A 100 -4.28 -6.18 6.28
N MET A 101 -5.05 -5.11 6.18
CA MET A 101 -6.51 -5.17 6.30
C MET A 101 -7.14 -6.09 5.25
N ILE A 102 -6.73 -5.94 3.99
CA ILE A 102 -7.16 -6.80 2.88
C ILE A 102 -6.66 -8.23 3.08
N GLY A 103 -5.43 -8.41 3.55
CA GLY A 103 -4.90 -9.73 3.88
C GLY A 103 -5.71 -10.46 4.97
N VAL A 104 -6.16 -9.75 6.01
CA VAL A 104 -7.03 -10.30 7.05
C VAL A 104 -8.42 -10.60 6.50
N MET A 105 -8.98 -9.71 5.69
CA MET A 105 -10.26 -9.90 5.02
C MET A 105 -10.28 -11.17 4.18
N LEU A 106 -9.27 -11.38 3.33
CA LEU A 106 -9.18 -12.59 2.49
C LEU A 106 -9.09 -13.87 3.30
N VAL A 107 -8.37 -13.84 4.43
CA VAL A 107 -8.31 -14.99 5.34
C VAL A 107 -9.68 -15.24 5.96
N ALA A 108 -10.38 -14.20 6.44
CA ALA A 108 -11.72 -14.32 7.02
C ALA A 108 -12.74 -14.85 6.00
N GLU A 109 -12.74 -14.33 4.77
CA GLU A 109 -13.60 -14.83 3.68
C GLU A 109 -13.28 -16.30 3.34
N GLY A 110 -11.99 -16.68 3.36
CA GLY A 110 -11.55 -18.07 3.19
C GLY A 110 -12.03 -19.03 4.30
N PHE A 111 -12.32 -18.51 5.50
CA PHE A 111 -12.94 -19.26 6.60
C PHE A 111 -14.48 -19.19 6.59
N HIS A 112 -15.09 -18.77 5.47
CA HIS A 112 -16.54 -18.56 5.33
C HIS A 112 -17.13 -17.53 6.32
N GLN A 113 -16.29 -16.65 6.89
CA GLN A 113 -16.75 -15.51 7.68
C GLN A 113 -16.96 -14.32 6.74
N HIS A 114 -18.23 -14.02 6.47
CA HIS A 114 -18.59 -12.89 5.61
C HIS A 114 -18.41 -11.56 6.36
N ILE A 115 -17.28 -10.90 6.11
CA ILE A 115 -17.08 -9.50 6.50
C ILE A 115 -17.70 -8.62 5.42
N ASN A 116 -18.59 -7.70 5.81
CA ASN A 116 -19.18 -6.77 4.86
C ASN A 116 -18.12 -5.82 4.31
N LYS A 117 -17.83 -5.93 3.01
CA LYS A 117 -16.83 -5.13 2.29
C LYS A 117 -17.03 -3.62 2.46
N SER A 118 -18.27 -3.17 2.69
CA SER A 118 -18.61 -1.76 2.91
C SER A 118 -17.89 -1.15 4.11
N TYR A 119 -17.68 -1.92 5.19
CA TYR A 119 -16.94 -1.42 6.36
C TYR A 119 -15.47 -1.21 6.04
N ILE A 120 -14.88 -2.12 5.26
CA ILE A 120 -13.49 -2.03 4.84
C ILE A 120 -13.30 -0.84 3.90
N TYR A 121 -14.17 -0.68 2.90
CA TYR A 121 -14.09 0.47 1.99
C TYR A 121 -14.30 1.80 2.72
N SER A 122 -15.21 1.85 3.69
CA SER A 122 -15.40 3.03 4.53
C SER A 122 -14.15 3.36 5.35
N ALA A 123 -13.50 2.35 5.93
CA ALA A 123 -12.26 2.54 6.68
C ALA A 123 -11.11 3.05 5.79
N ILE A 124 -10.93 2.47 4.60
CA ILE A 124 -9.93 2.90 3.61
C ILE A 124 -10.17 4.37 3.22
N ALA A 125 -11.41 4.71 2.86
CA ALA A 125 -11.78 6.06 2.46
C ALA A 125 -11.56 7.07 3.59
N PHE A 126 -12.00 6.74 4.81
CA PHE A 126 -11.81 7.59 5.98
C PHE A 126 -10.32 7.83 6.27
N SER A 127 -9.49 6.78 6.30
CA SER A 127 -8.06 6.93 6.56
C SER A 127 -7.34 7.74 5.48
N LEU A 128 -7.73 7.60 4.20
CA LEU A 128 -7.21 8.44 3.12
C LEU A 128 -7.59 9.91 3.31
N ILE A 129 -8.84 10.20 3.66
CA ILE A 129 -9.30 11.59 3.90
C ILE A 129 -8.51 12.21 5.06
N VAL A 130 -8.37 11.48 6.18
CA VAL A 130 -7.59 11.93 7.34
C VAL A 130 -6.14 12.19 6.94
N GLU A 131 -5.54 11.30 6.15
CA GLU A 131 -4.15 11.47 5.71
C GLU A 131 -3.99 12.64 4.74
N LEU A 132 -4.95 12.88 3.84
CA LEU A 132 -4.94 14.06 2.97
C LEU A 132 -5.04 15.37 3.77
N ILE A 133 -5.86 15.39 4.84
CA ILE A 133 -5.95 16.52 5.77
C ILE A 133 -4.62 16.70 6.52
N ASN A 134 -4.06 15.62 7.05
CA ASN A 134 -2.78 15.61 7.76
C ASN A 134 -1.64 16.14 6.87
N MET A 135 -1.58 15.70 5.62
CA MET A 135 -0.61 16.14 4.64
C MET A 135 -0.75 17.64 4.31
N ARG A 136 -1.99 18.16 4.21
CA ARG A 136 -2.25 19.59 4.03
C ARG A 136 -1.82 20.42 5.24
N LEU A 137 -2.13 19.95 6.46
CA LEU A 137 -1.79 20.64 7.70
C LEU A 137 -0.28 20.66 7.96
N ARG A 138 0.41 19.56 7.66
CA ARG A 138 1.87 19.44 7.85
C ARG A 138 2.67 20.35 6.92
N LYS A 139 2.14 20.68 5.74
CA LYS A 139 2.75 21.66 4.82
C LYS A 139 2.74 23.09 5.40
N ASN A 140 1.86 23.38 6.36
CA ASN A 140 1.66 24.70 6.96
C ASN A 140 2.23 24.84 8.39
N ARG A 141 2.95 23.84 8.91
CA ARG A 141 3.64 23.97 10.20
C ARG A 141 5.10 24.30 9.95
N GLU A 142 5.45 25.59 10.11
CA GLU A 142 6.83 25.97 10.40
C GLU A 142 7.30 25.20 11.65
N PRO A 143 8.56 24.72 11.68
CA PRO A 143 9.09 24.12 12.89
C PRO A 143 9.07 25.21 13.96
N VAL A 144 8.27 25.02 15.01
CA VAL A 144 8.40 25.83 16.21
C VAL A 144 9.72 25.42 16.83
N ASP A 145 10.74 26.24 16.57
CA ASP A 145 12.05 26.12 17.17
C ASP A 145 11.90 26.40 18.66
N LEU A 146 11.95 25.35 19.48
CA LEU A 146 11.92 25.46 20.94
C LEU A 146 13.32 25.76 21.51
N ASN A 147 14.31 26.00 20.67
CA ASN A 147 15.65 26.37 21.11
C ASN A 147 15.82 27.89 21.14
N ASN A 148 15.18 28.53 22.11
CA ASN A 148 15.65 29.82 22.59
C ASN A 148 16.40 29.56 23.91
N ASP A 149 17.72 29.50 23.81
CA ASP A 149 18.65 29.54 24.92
C ASP A 149 18.55 30.90 25.68
N SER A 150 19.04 30.89 26.92
CA SER A 150 19.42 32.02 27.78
C SER A 150 18.33 32.69 28.64
N LEU A 151 18.35 32.41 29.95
CA LEU A 151 19.14 33.16 30.95
C LEU A 151 19.43 32.30 32.19
#